data_AF-A0A7X7YXI3-F1
#
_entry.id   AF-A0A7X7YXI3-F1
#
_cell.length_a   1.000
_cell.length_b   1.000
_cell.length_c   1.000
_cell.angle_alpha   90.00
_cell.angle_beta   90.00
_cell.angle_gamma   90.00
#
_symmetry.space_group_name_H-M   'P 1'
#
loop_
_entity.id
_entity.type
_entity.pdbx_description
1 polymer ?
#
loop_
_entity_poly.entity_id
_entity_poly.type
_entity_poly.pdbx_seq_one_letter_code
_entity_poly.pdbx_strand_id
1 'polypeptide(L)'
;MSLTVKVVLGFDAVCQAVQNLSNLADRLSINRALELTNGTGANQANVLYHGQRTLADAADETLDLYGGTLLDSLKNALTMEKLKVLFLKNTSVEASLLIGGAGTTPVDLFADPADAFKLRPGGVFLTTAPDANGIL
;
A
#
# COMPACT_ATOMS: atom_id res chain seq x y z
N MET A 1 13.50 -2.96 -19.92
CA MET A 1 13.28 -3.20 -18.48
C MET A 1 12.16 -4.23 -18.35
N SER A 2 12.31 -5.20 -17.44
CA SER A 2 11.26 -6.19 -17.14
C SER A 2 10.95 -6.14 -15.66
N LEU A 3 9.71 -5.78 -15.31
CA LEU A 3 9.21 -5.78 -13.94
C LEU A 3 8.26 -6.97 -13.72
N THR A 4 8.40 -7.66 -12.59
CA THR A 4 7.45 -8.67 -12.12
C THR A 4 7.14 -8.37 -10.67
N VAL A 5 5.86 -8.22 -10.35
CA VAL A 5 5.41 -7.90 -9.00
C VAL A 5 4.47 -8.99 -8.52
N LYS A 6 4.68 -9.44 -7.29
CA LYS A 6 3.78 -10.35 -6.59
C LYS A 6 3.46 -9.79 -5.21
N VAL A 7 2.18 -9.59 -4.94
CA VAL A 7 1.66 -9.16 -3.65
C VAL A 7 0.87 -10.31 -3.07
N VAL A 8 1.20 -10.74 -1.84
CA VAL A 8 0.51 -11.82 -1.14
C VAL A 8 -0.04 -11.29 0.17
N LEU A 9 -1.33 -11.54 0.40
CA LEU A 9 -2.01 -11.25 1.66
C LEU A 9 -2.47 -12.57 2.27
N GLY A 10 -1.90 -12.90 3.43
CA GLY A 10 -2.29 -14.04 4.25
C GLY A 10 -2.96 -13.58 5.53
N PHE A 11 -4.07 -14.21 5.87
CA PHE A 11 -4.75 -14.04 7.16
C PHE A 11 -5.12 -15.42 7.70
N ASP A 12 -4.54 -15.77 8.83
CA ASP A 12 -4.78 -17.04 9.52
C ASP A 12 -5.19 -16.77 10.96
N ALA A 13 -6.34 -17.32 11.35
CA ALA A 13 -6.88 -17.19 12.69
C ALA A 13 -7.37 -18.55 13.17
N VAL A 14 -7.13 -18.84 14.45
CA VAL A 14 -7.64 -20.03 15.12
C VAL A 14 -8.23 -19.62 16.46
N CYS A 15 -9.53 -19.84 16.64
CA CYS A 15 -10.22 -19.67 17.91
C CYS A 15 -10.44 -21.06 18.50
N GLN A 16 -10.01 -21.31 19.74
CA GLN A 16 -10.15 -22.62 20.38
C GLN A 16 -10.72 -22.53 21.78
N ALA A 17 -11.59 -23.46 22.13
CA ALA A 17 -12.03 -23.71 23.49
C ALA A 17 -11.48 -25.07 23.96
N VAL A 18 -10.88 -25.07 25.15
CA VAL A 18 -10.39 -26.30 25.78
C VAL A 18 -11.54 -26.95 26.52
N GLN A 19 -11.88 -28.18 26.17
CA GLN A 19 -12.78 -29.02 26.97
C GLN A 19 -12.09 -30.31 27.38
N ASN A 20 -12.68 -30.99 28.37
CA ASN A 20 -12.09 -32.15 29.03
C ASN A 20 -11.89 -33.38 28.11
N LEU A 21 -12.71 -33.53 27.05
CA LEU A 21 -12.62 -34.66 26.11
C LEU A 21 -12.11 -34.30 24.71
N SER A 22 -12.32 -33.06 24.25
CA SER A 22 -11.81 -32.58 22.96
C SER A 22 -11.73 -31.06 22.93
N ASN A 23 -10.84 -30.50 22.13
CA ASN A 23 -10.87 -29.08 21.82
C ASN A 23 -11.91 -28.80 20.73
N LEU A 24 -12.63 -27.69 20.87
CA LEU A 24 -13.38 -27.10 19.76
C LEU A 24 -12.46 -26.07 19.12
N ALA A 25 -12.33 -26.10 17.78
CA ALA A 25 -11.51 -25.14 17.04
C ALA A 25 -12.28 -24.61 15.82
N ASP A 26 -12.35 -23.29 15.71
CA ASP A 26 -12.75 -22.59 14.50
C ASP A 26 -11.49 -22.03 13.81
N ARG A 27 -11.39 -22.24 12.50
CA ARG A 27 -10.21 -21.93 11.69
C ARG A 27 -10.61 -21.11 10.48
N LEU A 28 -10.01 -19.95 10.34
CA LEU A 28 -10.12 -19.12 9.14
C LEU A 28 -8.74 -18.96 8.51
N SER A 29 -8.63 -19.34 7.24
CA SER A 29 -7.43 -19.11 6.43
C SER A 29 -7.84 -18.44 5.13
N ILE A 30 -7.32 -17.24 4.89
CA ILE A 30 -7.53 -16.46 3.68
C ILE A 30 -6.16 -16.19 3.07
N ASN A 31 -5.97 -16.70 1.86
CA ASN A 31 -4.80 -16.38 1.05
C ASN A 31 -5.26 -15.73 -0.24
N ARG A 32 -4.67 -14.58 -0.57
CA ARG A 32 -4.90 -13.85 -1.81
C ARG A 32 -3.56 -13.42 -2.40
N ALA A 33 -3.43 -13.57 -3.71
CA ALA A 33 -2.24 -13.13 -4.43
C ALA A 33 -2.65 -12.27 -5.62
N LEU A 34 -1.89 -11.20 -5.85
CA LEU A 34 -1.93 -10.40 -7.06
C LEU A 34 -0.57 -10.51 -7.75
N GLU A 35 -0.59 -10.82 -9.03
CA GLU A 35 0.60 -10.86 -9.87
C GLU A 35 0.45 -9.82 -10.98
N LEU A 36 1.45 -8.95 -11.12
CA LEU A 36 1.53 -7.95 -12.19
C LEU A 36 2.69 -8.28 -13.11
N THR A 37 2.39 -8.29 -14.40
CA THR A 37 3.38 -8.47 -15.47
C THR A 37 3.89 -7.10 -15.94
N ASN A 38 4.97 -7.08 -16.71
CA ASN A 38 5.53 -5.84 -17.22
C ASN A 38 4.61 -5.18 -18.27
N GLY A 39 4.17 -3.94 -18.04
CA GLY A 39 3.36 -3.18 -19.02
C GLY A 39 2.52 -2.07 -18.39
N THR A 40 1.57 -1.51 -19.16
CA THR A 40 0.69 -0.39 -18.76
C THR A 40 -0.80 -0.75 -18.73
N GLY A 41 -1.17 -1.96 -19.15
CA GLY A 41 -2.55 -2.45 -19.19
C GLY A 41 -3.07 -2.94 -17.84
N ALA A 42 -4.19 -3.67 -17.88
CA ALA A 42 -4.70 -4.37 -16.71
C ALA A 42 -3.74 -5.50 -16.28
N ASN A 43 -3.62 -5.71 -14.97
CA ASN A 43 -2.69 -6.66 -14.34
C ASN A 43 -1.24 -6.43 -14.76
N GLN A 44 -0.88 -5.18 -15.04
CA GLN A 44 0.46 -4.80 -15.46
C GLN A 44 0.98 -3.57 -14.71
N ALA A 45 2.29 -3.57 -14.48
CA ALA A 45 3.04 -2.42 -13.98
C ALA A 45 4.41 -2.38 -14.67
N ASN A 46 4.94 -1.18 -14.86
CA ASN A 46 6.23 -0.94 -15.53
C ASN A 46 7.16 -0.02 -14.73
N VAL A 47 6.67 0.61 -13.67
CA VAL A 47 7.43 1.51 -12.80
C VAL A 47 7.32 1.05 -11.35
N LEU A 48 8.43 1.13 -10.62
CA LEU A 48 8.50 0.80 -9.20
C LEU A 48 9.29 1.88 -8.46
N TYR A 49 8.73 2.33 -7.34
CA TYR A 49 9.42 3.13 -6.33
C TYR A 49 9.29 2.44 -4.98
N HIS A 50 10.38 2.43 -4.22
CA HIS A 50 10.37 2.03 -2.82
C HIS A 50 11.38 2.88 -2.04
N GLY A 51 11.06 3.16 -0.78
CA GLY A 51 11.94 3.93 0.09
C GLY A 51 11.44 3.92 1.53
N GLN A 52 12.31 4.36 2.44
CA GLN A 52 11.97 4.65 3.82
C GLN A 52 12.26 6.13 4.07
N ARG A 53 11.32 6.82 4.72
CA ARG A 53 11.44 8.24 5.05
C ARG A 53 11.17 8.45 6.52
N THR A 54 11.76 9.49 7.09
CA THR A 54 11.55 9.92 8.47
C THR A 54 10.86 11.27 8.44
N LEU A 55 9.71 11.36 9.09
CA LEU A 55 8.94 12.59 9.24
C LEU A 55 8.93 12.97 10.72
N ALA A 56 9.19 14.24 11.02
CA ALA A 56 9.07 14.75 12.39
C ALA A 56 7.59 14.79 12.81
N ASP A 57 7.34 14.77 14.12
CA ASP A 57 5.96 14.90 14.61
C ASP A 57 5.31 16.20 14.15
N ALA A 58 4.04 16.13 13.76
CA ALA A 58 3.26 17.21 13.15
C ALA A 58 3.86 17.85 11.87
N ALA A 59 4.88 17.24 11.26
CA ALA A 59 5.35 17.65 9.94
C ALA A 59 4.52 16.97 8.85
N ASP A 60 4.40 17.64 7.71
CA ASP A 60 3.78 17.13 6.51
C ASP A 60 4.83 16.92 5.42
N GLU A 61 4.60 15.93 4.56
CA GLU A 61 5.40 15.71 3.37
C GLU A 61 4.50 15.28 2.21
N THR A 62 4.71 15.91 1.05
CA THR A 62 4.05 15.52 -0.20
C THR A 62 5.06 14.78 -1.08
N LEU A 63 4.72 13.56 -1.47
CA LEU A 63 5.48 12.80 -2.45
C LEU A 63 4.85 12.94 -3.82
N ASP A 64 5.59 13.54 -4.74
CA ASP A 64 5.19 13.64 -6.13
C ASP A 64 5.56 12.35 -6.89
N LEU A 65 4.52 11.61 -7.28
CA LEU A 65 4.63 10.35 -8.02
C LEU A 65 4.68 10.58 -9.54
N TYR A 66 4.49 11.83 -10.00
CA TYR A 66 4.38 12.21 -11.39
C TYR A 66 5.05 13.57 -11.62
N GLY A 67 6.34 13.54 -11.96
CA GLY A 67 7.07 14.81 -12.18
C GLY A 67 8.59 14.69 -12.15
N GLY A 68 9.14 13.50 -11.87
CA GLY A 68 10.58 13.26 -11.89
C GLY A 68 11.35 13.80 -10.69
N THR A 69 10.67 14.30 -9.66
CA THR A 69 11.25 14.71 -8.38
C THR A 69 11.77 13.52 -7.58
N LEU A 70 11.06 12.38 -7.67
CA LEU A 70 11.54 11.08 -7.21
C LEU A 70 12.25 10.34 -8.34
N LEU A 71 13.14 9.43 -7.96
CA LEU A 71 13.79 8.52 -8.89
C LEU A 71 13.27 7.10 -8.68
N ASP A 72 13.10 6.35 -9.77
CA ASP A 72 12.82 4.92 -9.71
C ASP A 72 14.02 4.13 -9.16
N SER A 73 13.85 2.83 -8.97
CA SER A 73 14.93 1.93 -8.50
C SER A 73 16.15 1.89 -9.44
N LEU A 74 16.02 2.34 -10.68
CA LEU A 74 17.08 2.39 -11.70
C LEU A 74 17.64 3.80 -11.91
N LYS A 75 17.29 4.77 -11.05
CA LYS A 75 17.71 6.19 -11.11
C LYS A 75 17.12 6.98 -12.27
N ASN A 76 16.09 6.50 -12.93
CA ASN A 76 15.32 7.32 -13.88
C ASN A 76 14.36 8.22 -13.11
N ALA A 77 13.99 9.35 -13.70
CA ALA A 77 12.90 10.19 -13.21
C ALA A 77 11.62 9.35 -13.06
N LEU A 78 10.99 9.41 -11.88
CA LEU A 78 9.78 8.68 -11.59
C LEU A 78 8.57 9.37 -12.23
N THR A 79 7.86 8.60 -13.07
CA THR A 79 6.61 9.02 -13.70
C THR A 79 5.59 7.89 -13.60
N MET A 80 4.75 7.93 -12.57
CA MET A 80 3.63 6.99 -12.39
C MET A 80 2.35 7.65 -12.89
N GLU A 81 1.97 7.35 -14.14
CA GLU A 81 0.67 7.78 -14.69
C GLU A 81 -0.51 7.11 -13.97
N LYS A 82 -0.27 5.91 -13.41
CA LYS A 82 -1.29 5.07 -12.80
C LYS A 82 -0.71 4.33 -11.61
N LEU A 83 -1.39 4.40 -10.46
CA LEU A 83 -0.98 3.69 -9.26
C LEU A 83 -1.71 2.35 -9.16
N LYS A 84 -0.98 1.23 -9.28
CA LYS A 84 -1.56 -0.13 -9.20
C LYS A 84 -1.54 -0.72 -7.80
N VAL A 85 -0.49 -0.41 -7.04
CA VAL A 85 -0.25 -0.94 -5.69
C VAL A 85 0.35 0.19 -4.85
N LEU A 86 -0.24 0.43 -3.69
CA LEU A 86 0.33 1.27 -2.65
C LEU A 86 0.49 0.46 -1.38
N PHE A 87 1.72 0.38 -0.89
CA PHE A 87 2.05 -0.24 0.38
C PHE A 87 2.72 0.79 1.28
N LEU A 88 2.15 1.00 2.46
CA LEU A 88 2.68 1.88 3.49
C LEU A 88 2.76 1.13 4.81
N LYS A 89 3.87 1.31 5.51
CA LYS A 89 4.05 0.81 6.87
C LYS A 89 4.48 1.97 7.76
N ASN A 90 3.72 2.21 8.82
CA ASN A 90 4.14 3.13 9.86
C ASN A 90 5.11 2.38 10.80
N THR A 91 6.40 2.72 10.71
CA THR A 91 7.44 2.12 11.57
C THR A 91 7.61 2.85 12.90
N SER A 92 6.88 3.94 13.13
CA SER A 92 6.85 4.60 14.44
C SER A 92 6.22 3.69 15.49
N VAL A 93 6.72 3.80 16.72
CA VAL A 93 6.18 3.11 17.89
C VAL A 93 5.18 3.98 18.67
N GLU A 94 5.23 5.31 18.49
CA GLU A 94 4.39 6.25 19.23
C GLU A 94 3.46 7.08 18.33
N ALA A 95 3.93 7.53 17.17
CA ALA A 95 3.22 8.50 16.34
C ALA A 95 2.35 7.83 15.26
N SER A 96 1.14 8.37 15.06
CA SER A 96 0.29 7.97 13.94
C SER A 96 0.66 8.74 12.68
N LEU A 97 0.56 8.08 11.51
CA LEU A 97 0.75 8.70 10.21
C LEU A 97 -0.62 9.02 9.59
N LEU A 98 -0.81 10.25 9.15
CA LEU A 98 -1.97 10.65 8.35
C LEU A 98 -1.63 10.50 6.86
N ILE A 99 -2.52 9.87 6.10
CA ILE A 99 -2.37 9.60 4.66
C ILE A 99 -3.58 10.21 3.96
N GLY A 100 -3.36 11.07 2.98
CA GLY A 100 -4.44 11.84 2.32
C GLY A 100 -4.50 13.28 2.83
N GLY A 101 -5.66 13.92 2.70
CA GLY A 101 -5.87 15.30 3.14
C GLY A 101 -5.06 16.35 2.36
N ALA A 102 -4.59 16.01 1.15
CA ALA A 102 -3.76 16.92 0.36
C ALA A 102 -4.63 17.94 -0.38
N GLY A 103 -4.27 19.23 -0.27
CA GLY A 103 -5.06 20.32 -0.84
C GLY A 103 -5.07 20.40 -2.37
N THR A 104 -4.14 19.74 -3.07
CA THR A 104 -4.08 19.71 -4.55
C THR A 104 -3.65 18.34 -5.06
N THR A 105 -4.40 17.83 -6.05
CA THR A 105 -4.16 16.55 -6.76
C THR A 105 -3.82 15.37 -5.83
N PRO A 106 -4.69 15.05 -4.84
CA PRO A 106 -4.48 13.85 -4.02
C PRO A 106 -4.54 12.60 -4.90
N VAL A 107 -3.93 11.52 -4.43
CA VAL A 107 -4.21 10.19 -4.96
C VAL A 107 -5.69 9.88 -4.66
N ASP A 108 -6.43 9.35 -5.63
CA ASP A 108 -7.87 9.04 -5.55
C ASP A 108 -8.16 7.80 -4.68
N LEU A 109 -7.56 7.77 -3.48
CA LEU A 109 -7.77 6.77 -2.44
C LEU A 109 -9.04 7.01 -1.63
N PHE A 110 -9.44 8.27 -1.52
CA PHE A 110 -10.57 8.73 -0.70
C PHE A 110 -11.55 9.51 -1.56
N ALA A 111 -12.81 9.55 -1.13
CA ALA A 111 -13.87 10.19 -1.91
C ALA A 111 -13.80 11.73 -1.88
N ASP A 112 -13.31 12.30 -0.77
CA ASP A 112 -13.08 13.74 -0.63
C ASP A 112 -11.58 14.04 -0.48
N PRO A 113 -11.02 15.05 -1.18
CA PRO A 113 -9.63 15.49 -1.01
C PRO A 113 -9.21 15.82 0.42
N ALA A 114 -10.15 16.25 1.27
CA ALA A 114 -9.91 16.55 2.68
C ALA A 114 -9.86 15.30 3.58
N ASP A 115 -10.28 14.13 3.07
CA ASP A 115 -10.25 12.90 3.84
C ASP A 115 -8.82 12.43 4.08
N ALA A 116 -8.55 12.05 5.33
CA ALA A 116 -7.27 11.49 5.73
C ALA A 116 -7.47 10.19 6.52
N PHE A 117 -6.74 9.15 6.12
CA PHE A 117 -6.65 7.91 6.84
C PHE A 117 -5.55 7.97 7.90
N LYS A 118 -5.89 7.60 9.14
CA LYS A 118 -4.95 7.55 10.26
C LYS A 118 -4.35 6.15 10.42
N LEU A 119 -3.13 5.97 9.96
CA LEU A 119 -2.33 4.76 10.15
C LEU A 119 -1.60 4.79 11.50
N ARG A 120 -2.12 4.03 12.46
CA ARG A 120 -1.57 3.91 13.82
C ARG A 120 -0.13 3.39 13.85
N PRO A 121 0.63 3.60 14.94
CA PRO A 121 1.96 3.03 15.13
C PRO A 121 2.01 1.53 14.83
N GLY A 122 3.03 1.09 14.09
CA GLY A 122 3.19 -0.29 13.64
C GLY A 122 2.20 -0.76 12.56
N GLY A 123 1.24 0.07 12.17
CA GLY A 123 0.21 -0.27 11.19
C GLY A 123 0.75 -0.47 9.79
N VAL A 124 0.02 -1.28 9.00
CA VAL A 124 0.26 -1.49 7.58
C VAL A 124 -1.00 -1.13 6.80
N PHE A 125 -0.83 -0.41 5.70
CA PHE A 125 -1.87 -0.11 4.72
C PHE A 125 -1.43 -0.64 3.36
N LEU A 126 -2.26 -1.47 2.76
CA LEU A 126 -2.06 -2.02 1.42
C LEU A 126 -3.36 -1.84 0.63
N THR A 127 -3.25 -1.23 -0.53
CA THR A 127 -4.34 -1.16 -1.51
C THR A 127 -3.83 -1.53 -2.89
N THR A 128 -4.72 -2.11 -3.70
CA THR A 128 -4.42 -2.59 -5.04
C THR A 128 -5.57 -2.25 -5.99
N ALA A 129 -5.26 -1.68 -7.15
CA ALA A 129 -6.19 -1.49 -8.26
C ALA A 129 -5.54 -2.04 -9.54
N PRO A 130 -5.72 -3.33 -9.84
CA PRO A 130 -5.06 -3.98 -10.96
C PRO A 130 -5.73 -3.73 -12.32
N ASP A 131 -6.85 -3.00 -12.38
CA ASP A 131 -7.48 -2.62 -13.65
C ASP A 131 -6.57 -1.70 -14.48
N ALA A 132 -7.00 -1.35 -15.69
CA ALA A 132 -6.18 -0.56 -16.60
C ALA A 132 -5.99 0.90 -16.14
N ASN A 133 -6.82 1.44 -15.25
CA ASN A 133 -6.80 2.82 -14.78
C ASN A 133 -5.99 2.98 -13.49
N GLY A 134 -6.07 2.03 -12.55
CA GLY A 134 -5.41 2.17 -11.26
C GLY A 134 -6.17 3.13 -10.32
N ILE A 135 -5.48 3.66 -9.32
CA ILE A 135 -6.03 4.53 -8.25
C ILE A 135 -5.91 6.04 -8.61
N LEU A 136 -5.29 6.40 -9.73
CA LEU A 136 -5.07 7.80 -10.14
C LEU A 136 -6.03 8.22 -11.26
#